data_AF-A0A0K2U571-F1
#
_entry.id   AF-A0A0K2U571-F1
#
_cell.length_a   1.000
_cell.length_b   1.000
_cell.length_c   1.000
_cell.angle_alpha   90.00
_cell.angle_beta   90.00
_cell.angle_gamma   90.00
#
_symmetry.space_group_name_H-M   'P 1'
#
loop_
_entity.id
_entity.type
_entity.pdbx_description
1 polymer ?
#
loop_
_entity_poly.entity_id
_entity_poly.type
_entity_poly.pdbx_seq_one_letter_code
_entity_poly.pdbx_strand_id
1 'polypeptide(L)' 'MAGIDLTREQVAELREAFNEFDDDGSGTITTQELGYAMRAMGMNP' A
#
# COMPACT_ATOMS: atom_id res chain seq x y z
N MET A 1 12.01 17.88 -11.29
CA MET A 1 11.65 16.55 -10.76
C MET A 1 10.85 15.86 -11.85
N ALA A 2 11.36 14.77 -12.42
CA ALA A 2 10.56 13.97 -13.34
C ALA A 2 9.46 13.30 -12.53
N GLY A 3 8.19 13.62 -12.82
CA GLY A 3 7.06 12.89 -12.26
C GLY A 3 7.10 11.47 -12.78
N ILE A 4 6.84 10.50 -11.90
CA ILE A 4 6.62 9.12 -12.34
C ILE A 4 5.24 9.11 -12.99
N ASP A 5 5.18 9.10 -14.32
CA ASP A 5 3.96 8.82 -15.06
C ASP A 5 3.68 7.31 -15.01
N LEU A 6 2.75 6.92 -14.15
CA LEU A 6 2.31 5.55 -14.01
C LEU A 6 1.30 5.21 -15.12
N THR A 7 1.40 4.01 -15.70
CA THR A 7 0.35 3.52 -16.59
C THR A 7 -0.92 3.21 -15.81
N ARG A 8 -2.05 3.07 -16.51
CA ARG A 8 -3.32 2.71 -15.87
C ARG A 8 -3.25 1.36 -15.16
N GLU A 9 -2.50 0.42 -15.74
CA GLU A 9 -2.25 -0.90 -15.17
C GLU A 9 -1.45 -0.77 -13.87
N GLN A 10 -0.36 0.01 -13.86
CA GLN A 10 0.44 0.23 -12.66
C GLN A 10 -0.34 0.91 -11.54
N VAL A 11 -1.21 1.87 -11.89
CA VAL A 11 -2.13 2.49 -10.91
C VAL A 11 -3.11 1.47 -10.35
N ALA A 12 -3.63 0.57 -11.18
CA ALA A 12 -4.55 -0.48 -10.74
C ALA A 12 -3.85 -1.47 -9.79
N GLU A 13 -2.66 -1.94 -10.14
CA GLU A 13 -1.87 -2.84 -9.30
C GLU A 13 -1.52 -2.21 -7.95
N LEU A 14 -1.06 -0.95 -7.96
CA LEU A 14 -0.78 -0.20 -6.73
C LEU A 14 -2.03 -0.02 -5.87
N ARG A 15 -3.20 0.16 -6.49
CA ARG A 15 -4.47 0.32 -5.78
C ARG A 15 -4.97 -0.98 -5.18
N GLU A 16 -4.83 -2.11 -5.88
CA GLU A 16 -5.12 -3.43 -5.31
C GLU A 16 -4.21 -3.74 -4.13
N ALA A 17 -2.90 -3.52 -4.29
CA ALA A 17 -1.95 -3.71 -3.20
C ALA A 17 -2.25 -2.79 -2.00
N PHE A 18 -2.61 -1.52 -2.26
CA PHE A 18 -2.99 -0.58 -1.19
C PHE A 18 -4.23 -1.06 -0.42
N ASN A 19 -5.26 -1.52 -1.13
CA ASN A 19 -6.49 -2.02 -0.51
C ASN A 19 -6.26 -3.29 0.31
N GLU A 20 -5.22 -4.08 0.02
CA GLU A 20 -4.84 -5.23 0.85
C GLU A 20 -4.24 -4.82 2.20
N PHE A 21 -3.76 -3.58 2.32
CA PHE A 21 -3.19 -3.03 3.56
C PHE A 21 -4.14 -2.07 4.30
N ASP A 22 -5.05 -1.40 3.60
CA ASP A 22 -6.13 -0.56 4.14
C ASP A 22 -7.29 -1.45 4.62
N ASP A 23 -7.08 -2.15 5.73
CA ASP A 23 -7.99 -3.17 6.25
C ASP A 23 -9.38 -2.60 6.60
N ASP A 24 -9.42 -1.34 7.05
CA ASP A 24 -10.65 -0.64 7.40
C ASP A 24 -11.32 0.09 6.23
N GLY A 25 -10.67 0.13 5.06
CA GLY A 25 -11.17 0.81 3.87
C GLY A 25 -11.28 2.33 4.04
N SER A 26 -10.51 2.94 4.94
CA SER A 26 -10.50 4.38 5.17
C SER A 26 -9.93 5.18 3.99
N GLY A 27 -9.24 4.51 3.07
CA GLY A 27 -8.45 5.12 2.01
C GLY A 27 -7.11 5.64 2.49
N THR A 28 -6.69 5.30 3.72
CA THR A 28 -5.42 5.71 4.32
C THR A 28 -4.80 4.57 5.11
N ILE A 29 -3.55 4.20 4.79
CA ILE A 29 -2.81 3.23 5.60
C ILE A 29 -2.24 3.95 6.83
N THR A 30 -2.75 3.61 8.01
CA THR A 30 -2.21 4.06 9.29
C THR A 30 -0.84 3.43 9.55
N THR A 31 -0.06 4.02 10.47
CA THR A 31 1.22 3.44 10.89
C THR A 31 1.08 2.05 11.51
N GLN A 32 -0.11 1.74 12.03
CA GLN A 32 -0.43 0.46 12.64
C GLN A 32 -0.66 -0.63 11.58
N GLU A 33 -1.42 -0.30 10.53
CA GLU A 33 -1.62 -1.17 9.36
C GLU A 33 -0.32 -1.40 8.58
N LEU A 34 0.50 -0.35 8.43
CA LEU A 34 1.84 -0.50 7.87
C LEU A 34 2.72 -1.44 8.72
N GLY A 35 2.63 -1.35 10.04
CA GLY A 35 3.33 -2.25 10.95
C GLY A 35 2.86 -3.71 10.82
N TYR A 36 1.55 -3.92 10.62
CA TYR A 36 0.98 -5.23 10.34
C TYR A 36 1.48 -5.79 9.00
N ALA A 37 1.43 -4.99 7.94
CA ALA A 37 1.94 -5.31 6.61
C ALA A 37 3.41 -5.75 6.64
N MET A 38 4.27 -4.97 7.32
CA MET A 38 5.68 -5.27 7.47
C MET A 38 5.90 -6.60 8.20
N ARG A 39 5.16 -6.87 9.28
CA ARG A 39 5.21 -8.14 10.01
C ARG A 39 4.71 -9.33 9.17
N ALA A 40 3.65 -9.15 8.39
CA ALA A 40 3.14 -10.17 7.47
C ALA A 40 4.16 -10.55 6.39
N MET A 41 4.99 -9.58 5.97
CA MET A 41 6.12 -9.80 5.06
C MET A 41 7.39 -10.34 5.74
N GLY A 42 7.32 -10.69 7.03
CA GLY A 42 8.45 -11.23 7.80
C GLY A 42 9.49 -10.17 8.19
N MET A 43 9.19 -8.89 8.01
CA MET A 43 10.01 -7.79 8.52
C MET A 43 9.66 -7.51 9.98
N ASN A 44 10.66 -7.17 10.79
CA ASN A 44 10.48 -6.78 12.19
C ASN A 44 10.79 -5.28 12.31
N PRO A 45 9.81 -4.40 12.04
CA PRO A 45 9.98 -2.94 12.08
C PRO A 45 10.07 -2.38 13.50
#